data_AF-A0A2P7VNU3-F1
#
_entry.id   AF-A0A2P7VNU3-F1
#
_cell.length_a   1.000
_cell.length_b   1.000
_cell.length_c   1.000
_cell.angle_alpha   90.00
_cell.angle_beta   90.00
_cell.angle_gamma   90.00
#
_symmetry.space_group_name_H-M   'P 1'
#
loop_
_entity.id
_entity.type
_entity.pdbx_description
1 polymer ?
#
loop_
_entity_poly.entity_id
_entity_poly.type
_entity_poly.pdbx_seq_one_letter_code
_entity_poly.pdbx_strand_id
1 'polypeptide(L)'
;MHTKQEILEKLTGIQSSRKSYYSELVYLIEEMKKKNKQLAVINQLTQIQINATWPQTTSYIAAQLSQILVFEHFALTIVKGGILSSYLAKWGDGGWQCHTLTQTVSVESPVLTRQVHLTLAEVLPEYHSTSVPLRSQLNQTFGFLTLLRQTKQLADRDEAELIQLVASHVGVVVENSLLFQDVNEKIKIEAQLIQSAKMAAIGEMAAGIAHELNSPLTAILGNSQLLMREMTDAPEAPLMKDIYQCGVRCKKIIQNLLTFSRQEEYLFSTTSIDEVVEDVLGLIGYQLSVSGLTITREMSEPPLLFHGSRHQIEQIVINLLLNARDAVAGSDSPHIVIRSFLVQEEHSAYVGLSVYDNGIGICAEQLSQIFQPFFSTKGRTKGTGLGLSVSLGIAEAHGGKLFAESVEGEYSKFTMLLPLLADEEDNDGEKTDINRG
;
A
#
# COMPACT_ATOMS: atom_id res chain seq x y z
N MET A 1 -36.02 -4.54 75.48
CA MET A 1 -35.05 -5.50 74.92
C MET A 1 -35.43 -5.74 73.47
N HIS A 2 -34.77 -5.07 72.52
CA HIS A 2 -34.96 -5.40 71.10
C HIS A 2 -34.30 -6.74 70.83
N THR A 3 -35.08 -7.72 70.41
CA THR A 3 -34.59 -9.06 70.09
C THR A 3 -33.56 -8.91 68.97
N LYS A 4 -32.40 -9.57 69.10
CA LYS A 4 -31.27 -9.49 68.14
C LYS A 4 -31.70 -9.69 66.67
N GLN A 5 -32.83 -10.36 66.47
CA GLN A 5 -33.51 -10.61 65.20
C GLN A 5 -34.14 -9.34 64.58
N GLU A 6 -34.73 -8.43 65.37
CA GLU A 6 -35.31 -7.16 64.89
C GLU A 6 -34.26 -6.17 64.40
N ILE A 7 -33.07 -6.19 65.00
CA ILE A 7 -31.93 -5.33 64.60
C ILE A 7 -31.33 -5.82 63.28
N LEU A 8 -31.26 -7.15 63.09
CA LEU A 8 -30.85 -7.76 61.83
C LEU A 8 -31.86 -7.47 60.71
N GLU A 9 -33.16 -7.57 60.97
CA GLU A 9 -34.21 -7.24 60.00
C GLU A 9 -34.17 -5.77 59.55
N LYS A 10 -33.91 -4.82 60.45
CA LYS A 10 -33.81 -3.39 60.12
C LYS A 10 -32.54 -2.99 59.35
N LEU A 11 -31.44 -3.71 59.53
CA LEU A 11 -30.17 -3.41 58.87
C LEU A 11 -30.07 -4.04 57.47
N THR A 12 -30.79 -5.14 57.21
CA THR A 12 -30.67 -5.90 55.96
C THR A 12 -31.98 -6.05 55.17
N GLY A 13 -33.14 -5.76 55.76
CA GLY A 13 -34.44 -5.72 55.07
C GLY A 13 -35.12 -7.07 54.79
N ILE A 14 -34.76 -8.17 55.47
CA ILE A 14 -35.20 -9.54 55.12
C ILE A 14 -35.76 -10.30 56.33
N GLN A 15 -36.97 -10.87 56.21
CA GLN A 15 -37.59 -11.79 57.17
C GLN A 15 -37.33 -13.27 56.80
N SER A 16 -36.19 -13.86 57.16
CA SER A 16 -36.04 -15.33 57.04
C SER A 16 -34.96 -15.94 57.94
N SER A 17 -35.06 -17.26 58.19
CA SER A 17 -34.21 -18.02 59.11
C SER A 17 -32.73 -18.02 58.72
N ARG A 18 -31.82 -18.19 59.70
CA ARG A 18 -30.34 -18.18 59.53
C ARG A 18 -29.83 -19.00 58.33
N LYS A 19 -30.47 -20.14 57.99
CA LYS A 19 -30.08 -21.02 56.88
C LYS A 19 -30.46 -20.44 55.50
N SER A 20 -31.59 -19.74 55.41
CA SER A 20 -32.02 -19.01 54.19
C SER A 20 -31.12 -17.81 53.93
N TYR A 21 -30.74 -17.07 54.98
CA TYR A 21 -29.81 -15.94 54.88
C TYR A 21 -28.43 -16.32 54.30
N TYR A 22 -27.83 -17.41 54.79
CA TYR A 22 -26.55 -17.88 54.23
C TYR A 22 -26.67 -18.33 52.78
N SER A 23 -27.83 -18.88 52.38
CA SER A 23 -28.08 -19.33 51.01
C SER A 23 -28.23 -18.14 50.06
N GLU A 24 -28.98 -17.12 50.47
CA GLU A 24 -29.13 -15.86 49.72
C GLU A 24 -27.81 -15.08 49.62
N LEU A 25 -27.01 -15.05 50.70
CA LEU A 25 -25.70 -14.38 50.70
C LEU A 25 -24.70 -15.05 49.75
N VAL A 26 -24.64 -16.39 49.77
CA VAL A 26 -23.78 -17.16 48.84
C VAL A 26 -24.19 -16.88 47.39
N TYR A 27 -25.50 -16.90 47.11
CA TYR A 27 -26.04 -16.56 45.79
C TYR A 27 -25.64 -15.14 45.36
N LEU A 28 -25.82 -14.13 46.21
CA LEU A 28 -25.42 -12.74 45.93
C LEU A 28 -23.92 -12.58 45.67
N ILE A 29 -23.07 -13.30 46.41
CA ILE A 29 -21.62 -13.29 46.22
C ILE A 29 -21.23 -13.90 44.86
N GLU A 30 -21.87 -15.00 44.47
CA GLU A 30 -21.65 -15.61 43.16
C GLU A 30 -22.11 -14.71 42.02
N GLU A 31 -23.28 -14.06 42.17
CA GLU A 31 -23.79 -13.10 41.20
C GLU A 31 -22.87 -11.88 41.05
N MET A 32 -22.38 -11.32 42.17
CA MET A 32 -21.39 -10.24 42.19
C MET A 32 -20.06 -10.64 41.53
N LYS A 33 -19.58 -11.86 41.79
CA LYS A 33 -18.36 -12.39 41.15
C LYS A 33 -18.54 -12.52 39.63
N LYS A 34 -19.72 -12.96 39.18
CA LYS A 34 -20.08 -13.02 37.75
C LYS A 34 -20.04 -11.62 37.12
N LYS A 35 -20.71 -10.63 37.73
CA LYS A 35 -20.71 -9.23 37.26
C LYS A 35 -19.32 -8.60 37.21
N ASN A 36 -18.49 -8.85 38.23
CA ASN A 36 -17.10 -8.34 38.26
C ASN A 36 -16.23 -8.93 37.14
N LYS A 37 -16.37 -10.23 36.84
CA LYS A 37 -15.67 -10.85 35.70
C LYS A 37 -16.13 -10.26 34.37
N GLN A 38 -17.44 -10.04 34.20
CA GLN A 38 -17.99 -9.40 33.00
C GLN A 38 -17.42 -7.99 32.80
N LEU A 39 -17.37 -7.17 33.85
CA LEU A 39 -16.78 -5.83 33.80
C LEU A 39 -15.28 -5.86 33.45
N ALA A 40 -14.53 -6.82 33.99
CA ALA A 40 -13.11 -6.98 33.67
C ALA A 40 -12.88 -7.25 32.17
N VAL A 41 -13.67 -8.17 31.59
CA VAL A 41 -13.62 -8.48 30.16
C VAL A 41 -13.99 -7.26 29.31
N ILE A 42 -15.05 -6.53 29.68
CA ILE A 42 -15.44 -5.31 28.96
C ILE A 42 -14.30 -4.28 28.97
N ASN A 43 -13.66 -4.07 30.12
CA ASN A 43 -12.53 -3.15 30.23
C ASN A 43 -11.27 -3.63 29.49
N GLN A 44 -11.11 -4.93 29.27
CA GLN A 44 -10.04 -5.45 28.41
C GLN A 44 -10.35 -5.23 26.93
N LEU A 45 -11.63 -5.30 26.53
CA LEU A 45 -12.07 -5.05 25.16
C LEU A 45 -11.95 -3.58 24.76
N THR A 46 -12.01 -2.63 25.70
CA THR A 46 -11.73 -1.21 25.40
C THR A 46 -10.25 -0.93 25.11
N GLN A 47 -9.34 -1.86 25.43
CA GLN A 47 -7.90 -1.75 25.16
C GLN A 47 -7.49 -2.27 23.77
N ILE A 48 -8.45 -2.69 22.94
CA ILE A 48 -8.19 -3.08 21.56
C ILE A 48 -7.50 -1.93 20.82
N GLN A 49 -6.36 -2.23 20.21
CA GLN A 49 -5.59 -1.26 19.46
C GLN A 49 -6.26 -0.95 18.12
N ILE A 50 -6.42 0.34 17.81
CA ILE A 50 -7.10 0.84 16.60
C ILE A 50 -6.34 0.46 15.31
N ASN A 51 -5.02 0.25 15.40
CA ASN A 51 -4.14 -0.12 14.29
C ASN A 51 -3.92 -1.65 14.14
N ALA A 52 -4.57 -2.47 14.97
CA ALA A 52 -4.46 -3.92 14.85
C ALA A 52 -5.18 -4.44 13.61
N THR A 53 -4.67 -5.54 13.04
CA THR A 53 -5.33 -6.20 11.91
C THR A 53 -6.61 -6.90 12.36
N TRP A 54 -7.58 -7.07 11.45
CA TRP A 54 -8.83 -7.76 11.78
C TRP A 54 -8.65 -9.18 12.35
N PRO A 55 -7.72 -10.02 11.85
CA PRO A 55 -7.44 -11.32 12.49
C PRO A 55 -6.91 -11.21 13.92
N GLN A 56 -6.05 -10.22 14.21
CA GLN A 56 -5.54 -9.97 15.56
C GLN A 56 -6.65 -9.49 16.50
N THR A 57 -7.46 -8.52 16.05
CA THR A 57 -8.63 -8.00 16.77
C THR A 57 -9.60 -9.14 17.09
N THR A 58 -9.90 -9.99 16.12
CA THR A 58 -10.81 -11.13 16.26
C THR A 58 -10.29 -12.14 17.28
N SER A 59 -9.01 -12.52 17.18
CA SER A 59 -8.38 -13.48 18.11
C SER A 59 -8.34 -12.93 19.53
N TYR A 60 -8.07 -11.63 19.69
CA TYR A 60 -8.09 -10.97 20.99
C TYR A 60 -9.48 -10.96 21.61
N ILE A 61 -10.52 -10.60 20.85
CA ILE A 61 -11.91 -10.62 21.34
C ILE A 61 -12.31 -12.04 21.76
N ALA A 62 -11.99 -13.05 20.94
CA ALA A 62 -12.25 -14.44 21.26
C ALA A 62 -11.57 -14.86 22.57
N ALA A 63 -10.31 -14.49 22.77
CA ALA A 63 -9.58 -14.75 24.01
C ALA A 63 -10.26 -14.15 25.25
N GLN A 64 -10.73 -12.90 25.16
CA GLN A 64 -11.41 -12.27 26.29
C GLN A 64 -12.80 -12.87 26.54
N LEU A 65 -13.57 -13.14 25.49
CA LEU A 65 -14.91 -13.71 25.65
C LEU A 65 -14.90 -15.14 26.17
N SER A 66 -13.89 -15.94 25.82
CA SER A 66 -13.76 -17.33 26.27
C SER A 66 -13.61 -17.47 27.79
N GLN A 67 -13.31 -16.39 28.52
CA GLN A 67 -13.23 -16.38 29.98
C GLN A 67 -14.60 -16.36 30.66
N ILE A 68 -15.65 -15.95 29.93
CA ILE A 68 -17.01 -15.74 30.47
C ILE A 68 -18.09 -16.49 29.69
N LEU A 69 -17.82 -16.89 28.44
CA LEU A 69 -18.72 -17.60 27.56
C LEU A 69 -18.05 -18.86 27.03
N VAL A 70 -18.83 -19.93 26.89
CA VAL A 70 -18.35 -21.18 26.28
C VAL A 70 -18.70 -21.17 24.80
N PHE A 71 -17.71 -21.36 23.93
CA PHE A 71 -17.89 -21.49 22.48
C PHE A 71 -16.61 -22.11 21.88
N GLU A 72 -16.77 -22.75 20.72
CA GLU A 72 -15.71 -23.47 20.04
C GLU A 72 -15.09 -22.62 18.94
N HIS A 73 -15.91 -21.81 18.27
CA HIS A 73 -15.44 -20.80 17.32
C HIS A 73 -16.11 -19.45 17.58
N PHE A 74 -15.38 -18.40 17.23
CA PHE A 74 -15.84 -17.02 17.28
C PHE A 74 -15.63 -16.40 15.91
N ALA A 75 -16.62 -15.67 15.40
CA ALA A 75 -16.45 -14.91 14.17
C ALA A 75 -16.76 -13.42 14.39
N LEU A 76 -15.85 -12.57 13.92
CA LEU A 76 -16.12 -11.15 13.69
C LEU A 76 -16.41 -10.99 12.20
N THR A 77 -17.62 -10.56 11.85
CA THR A 77 -18.00 -10.27 10.47
C THR A 77 -18.07 -8.77 10.27
N ILE A 78 -17.45 -8.25 9.22
CA ILE A 78 -17.46 -6.84 8.84
C ILE A 78 -18.09 -6.73 7.45
N VAL A 79 -18.99 -5.76 7.30
CA VAL A 79 -19.67 -5.44 6.04
C VAL A 79 -19.18 -4.07 5.58
N LYS A 80 -18.43 -4.04 4.48
CA LYS A 80 -17.91 -2.79 3.88
C LYS A 80 -18.07 -2.84 2.37
N GLY A 81 -18.72 -1.83 1.79
CA GLY A 81 -18.83 -1.69 0.32
C GLY A 81 -19.47 -2.88 -0.41
N GLY A 82 -20.39 -3.60 0.25
CA GLY A 82 -21.00 -4.82 -0.31
C GLY A 82 -20.16 -6.09 -0.15
N ILE A 83 -18.99 -6.00 0.47
CA ILE A 83 -18.15 -7.14 0.79
C ILE A 83 -18.41 -7.54 2.25
N LEU A 84 -18.70 -8.82 2.46
CA LEU A 84 -18.83 -9.44 3.76
C LEU A 84 -17.56 -10.22 4.06
N SER A 85 -16.77 -9.72 5.02
CA SER A 85 -15.53 -10.36 5.47
C SER A 85 -15.74 -10.94 6.86
N SER A 86 -15.64 -12.26 6.99
CA SER A 86 -15.75 -12.99 8.26
C SER A 86 -14.38 -13.49 8.71
N TYR A 87 -13.96 -13.03 9.87
CA TYR A 87 -12.73 -13.44 10.54
C TYR A 87 -13.09 -14.49 11.58
N LEU A 88 -12.73 -15.75 11.33
CA LEU A 88 -13.12 -16.91 12.12
C LEU A 88 -11.96 -17.36 13.00
N ALA A 89 -12.11 -17.18 14.31
CA ALA A 89 -11.18 -17.62 15.32
C ALA A 89 -11.58 -18.99 15.91
N LYS A 90 -10.58 -19.88 16.05
CA LYS A 90 -10.68 -21.20 16.68
C LYS A 90 -9.59 -21.34 17.75
N TRP A 91 -9.90 -22.04 18.84
CA TRP A 91 -8.87 -22.44 19.80
C TRP A 91 -8.03 -23.62 19.27
N GLY A 92 -6.71 -23.45 19.18
CA GLY A 92 -5.75 -24.46 18.71
C GLY A 92 -4.31 -24.11 19.12
N ASP A 93 -3.46 -25.12 19.34
CA ASP A 93 -2.02 -24.95 19.68
C ASP A 93 -1.70 -23.96 20.82
N GLY A 94 -2.56 -23.91 21.84
CA GLY A 94 -2.36 -23.06 23.02
C GLY A 94 -2.79 -21.60 22.84
N GLY A 95 -3.50 -21.25 21.76
CA GLY A 95 -4.06 -19.90 21.55
C GLY A 95 -5.26 -19.86 20.61
N TRP A 96 -5.81 -18.66 20.40
CA TRP A 96 -6.82 -18.41 19.36
C TRP A 96 -6.14 -18.13 18.03
N GLN A 97 -6.42 -18.94 17.01
CA GLN A 97 -5.93 -18.77 15.65
C GLN A 97 -7.09 -18.33 14.74
N CYS A 98 -6.85 -17.35 13.86
CA CYS A 98 -7.88 -16.76 13.02
C CYS A 98 -7.64 -17.05 11.54
N HIS A 99 -8.70 -17.42 10.83
CA HIS A 99 -8.75 -17.58 9.38
C HIS A 99 -9.75 -16.57 8.79
N THR A 100 -9.49 -16.09 7.59
CA THR A 100 -10.34 -15.08 6.92
C THR A 100 -11.15 -15.70 5.81
N LEU A 101 -12.43 -15.35 5.75
CA LEU A 101 -13.38 -15.75 4.71
C LEU A 101 -14.00 -14.48 4.12
N THR A 102 -13.90 -14.27 2.82
CA THR A 102 -14.43 -13.09 2.15
C THR A 102 -15.45 -13.50 1.10
N GLN A 103 -16.64 -12.90 1.14
CA GLN A 103 -17.72 -13.14 0.19
C GLN A 103 -18.32 -11.82 -0.28
N THR A 104 -18.58 -11.71 -1.58
CA THR A 104 -19.32 -10.57 -2.15
C THR A 104 -20.82 -10.77 -1.92
N VAL A 105 -21.50 -9.73 -1.44
CA VAL A 105 -22.94 -9.77 -1.15
C VAL A 105 -23.64 -8.63 -1.89
N SER A 106 -24.79 -8.91 -2.51
CA SER A 106 -25.61 -7.88 -3.16
C SER A 106 -26.14 -6.88 -2.12
N VAL A 107 -25.90 -5.58 -2.35
CA VAL A 107 -26.05 -4.48 -1.38
C VAL A 107 -27.50 -3.96 -1.26
N GLU A 108 -28.46 -4.60 -1.94
CA GLU A 108 -29.83 -4.07 -2.07
C GLU A 108 -30.63 -4.07 -0.75
N SER A 109 -30.12 -4.63 0.35
CA SER A 109 -30.79 -4.62 1.66
C SER A 109 -29.80 -4.72 2.83
N PRO A 110 -30.14 -4.22 4.03
CA PRO A 110 -29.29 -4.38 5.21
C PRO A 110 -29.03 -5.86 5.47
N VAL A 111 -27.75 -6.22 5.66
CA VAL A 111 -27.36 -7.60 5.93
C VAL A 111 -28.12 -8.09 7.17
N LEU A 112 -28.89 -9.15 7.01
CA LEU A 112 -29.65 -9.75 8.10
C LEU A 112 -28.77 -10.80 8.81
N THR A 113 -29.01 -11.00 10.10
CA THR A 113 -28.37 -12.07 10.88
C THR A 113 -28.47 -13.44 10.19
N ARG A 114 -29.59 -13.72 9.52
CA ARG A 114 -29.79 -14.96 8.77
C ARG A 114 -28.76 -15.15 7.65
N GLN A 115 -28.38 -14.08 6.95
CA GLN A 115 -27.40 -14.16 5.85
C GLN A 115 -26.03 -14.58 6.37
N VAL A 116 -25.59 -13.96 7.48
CA VAL A 116 -24.32 -14.30 8.15
C VAL A 116 -24.34 -15.76 8.63
N HIS A 117 -25.44 -16.19 9.21
CA HIS A 117 -25.59 -17.58 9.65
C HIS A 117 -25.48 -18.58 8.49
N LEU A 118 -26.06 -18.26 7.31
CA LEU A 118 -25.95 -19.11 6.12
C LEU A 118 -24.50 -19.19 5.62
N THR A 119 -23.82 -18.06 5.46
CA THR A 119 -22.41 -18.02 5.04
C THR A 119 -21.51 -18.83 5.98
N LEU A 120 -21.69 -18.69 7.30
CA LEU A 120 -20.89 -19.44 8.27
C LEU A 120 -21.24 -20.94 8.27
N ALA A 121 -22.50 -21.32 8.00
CA ALA A 121 -22.91 -22.71 7.93
C ALA A 121 -22.35 -23.45 6.70
N GLU A 122 -22.01 -22.74 5.61
CA GLU A 122 -21.31 -23.35 4.47
C GLU A 122 -19.91 -23.86 4.85
N VAL A 123 -19.24 -23.16 5.77
CA VAL A 123 -17.87 -23.49 6.20
C VAL A 123 -17.85 -24.36 7.46
N LEU A 124 -18.78 -24.13 8.38
CA LEU A 124 -18.90 -24.83 9.66
C LEU A 124 -20.35 -25.36 9.86
N PRO A 125 -20.79 -26.35 9.07
CA PRO A 125 -22.18 -26.84 9.09
C PRO A 125 -22.56 -27.52 10.41
N GLU A 126 -21.57 -27.97 11.17
CA GLU A 126 -21.71 -28.75 12.41
C GLU A 126 -21.98 -27.86 13.63
N TYR A 127 -21.93 -26.55 13.44
CA TYR A 127 -22.02 -25.56 14.51
C TYR A 127 -23.27 -24.69 14.38
N HIS A 128 -23.86 -24.36 15.52
CA HIS A 128 -24.96 -23.43 15.64
C HIS A 128 -24.44 -22.02 15.91
N SER A 129 -24.80 -21.09 15.03
CA SER A 129 -24.42 -19.68 15.12
C SER A 129 -25.39 -18.88 15.99
N THR A 130 -24.84 -18.07 16.89
CA THR A 130 -25.54 -17.03 17.64
C THR A 130 -24.86 -15.69 17.35
N SER A 131 -25.48 -14.86 16.51
CA SER A 131 -24.91 -13.57 16.13
C SER A 131 -25.64 -12.38 16.74
N VAL A 132 -24.86 -11.37 17.14
CA VAL A 132 -25.35 -10.05 17.54
C VAL A 132 -24.79 -9.00 16.58
N PRO A 133 -25.64 -8.09 16.04
CA PRO A 133 -25.18 -7.05 15.13
C PRO A 133 -24.32 -6.00 15.86
N LEU A 134 -23.21 -5.63 15.23
CA LEU A 134 -22.45 -4.44 15.54
C LEU A 134 -23.12 -3.26 14.85
N ARG A 135 -23.54 -2.27 15.64
CA ARG A 135 -24.31 -1.12 15.16
C ARG A 135 -23.54 0.17 15.38
N SER A 136 -23.60 1.06 14.38
CA SER A 136 -23.06 2.41 14.48
C SER A 136 -23.92 3.28 15.39
N GLN A 137 -23.44 4.48 15.70
CA GLN A 137 -24.23 5.52 16.39
C GLN A 137 -25.53 5.86 15.64
N LEU A 138 -25.56 5.68 14.32
CA LEU A 138 -26.74 5.87 13.46
C LEU A 138 -27.64 4.63 13.40
N ASN A 139 -27.41 3.63 14.27
CA ASN A 139 -28.14 2.37 14.36
C ASN A 139 -28.07 1.51 13.08
N GLN A 140 -27.08 1.76 12.21
CA GLN A 140 -26.81 0.95 11.03
C GLN A 140 -25.93 -0.24 11.40
N THR A 141 -26.28 -1.43 10.90
CA THR A 141 -25.47 -2.63 11.13
C THR A 141 -24.31 -2.66 10.14
N PHE A 142 -23.08 -2.64 10.64
CA PHE A 142 -21.86 -2.69 9.83
C PHE A 142 -21.05 -3.97 10.06
N GLY A 143 -21.51 -4.83 10.97
CA GLY A 143 -20.84 -6.08 11.28
C GLY A 143 -21.62 -6.95 12.25
N PHE A 144 -21.05 -8.08 12.62
CA PHE A 144 -21.65 -9.05 13.54
C PHE A 144 -20.57 -9.70 14.40
N LEU A 145 -20.91 -9.96 15.66
CA LEU A 145 -20.19 -10.90 16.50
C LEU A 145 -20.97 -12.21 16.52
N THR A 146 -20.31 -13.32 16.21
CA THR A 146 -20.95 -14.63 16.14
C THR A 146 -20.22 -15.62 17.03
N LEU A 147 -20.97 -16.27 17.91
CA LEU A 147 -20.51 -17.45 18.65
C LEU A 147 -21.01 -18.71 17.96
N LEU A 148 -20.14 -19.70 17.83
CA LEU A 148 -20.46 -20.98 17.19
C LEU A 148 -20.27 -22.13 18.18
N ARG A 149 -21.32 -22.95 18.34
CA ARG A 149 -21.38 -24.07 19.30
C ARG A 149 -21.84 -25.37 18.66
N GLN A 150 -21.29 -26.51 19.06
CA GLN A 150 -21.77 -27.81 18.55
C GLN A 150 -23.19 -28.13 19.04
N THR A 151 -23.50 -27.79 20.29
CA THR A 151 -24.85 -27.99 20.85
C THR A 151 -25.69 -26.72 20.74
N LYS A 152 -26.92 -26.89 20.24
CA LYS A 152 -27.92 -25.82 20.23
C LYS A 152 -28.36 -25.51 21.66
N GLN A 153 -27.76 -24.49 22.25
CA GLN A 153 -28.16 -23.94 23.54
C GLN A 153 -29.01 -22.70 23.30
N LEU A 154 -30.22 -22.63 23.87
CA LEU A 154 -30.91 -21.35 23.97
C LEU A 154 -30.10 -20.48 24.92
N ALA A 155 -29.64 -19.32 24.44
CA ALA A 155 -29.01 -18.34 25.30
C ALA A 155 -29.97 -18.01 26.44
N ASP A 156 -29.53 -18.19 27.67
CA ASP A 156 -30.27 -17.65 28.82
C ASP A 156 -30.30 -16.12 28.71
N ARG A 157 -31.29 -15.46 29.31
CA ARG A 157 -31.49 -14.01 29.22
C ARG A 157 -30.22 -13.25 29.62
N ASP A 158 -29.52 -13.71 30.65
CA ASP A 158 -28.24 -13.18 31.11
C ASP A 158 -27.13 -13.21 30.05
N GLU A 159 -27.09 -14.27 29.25
CA GLU A 159 -26.07 -14.46 28.23
C GLU A 159 -26.34 -13.57 27.02
N ALA A 160 -27.60 -13.44 26.61
CA ALA A 160 -28.01 -12.53 25.55
C ALA A 160 -27.71 -11.06 25.93
N GLU A 161 -28.03 -10.65 27.16
CA GLU A 161 -27.73 -9.31 27.67
C GLU A 161 -26.21 -9.04 27.69
N LEU A 162 -25.40 -10.04 28.08
CA LEU A 162 -23.95 -9.95 28.07
C LEU A 162 -23.37 -9.80 26.65
N ILE A 163 -23.77 -10.66 25.70
CA ILE A 163 -23.25 -10.59 24.32
C ILE A 163 -23.64 -9.26 23.68
N GLN A 164 -24.85 -8.75 23.97
CA GLN A 164 -25.29 -7.46 23.47
C GLN A 164 -24.48 -6.29 24.05
N LEU A 165 -24.13 -6.34 25.34
CA LEU A 165 -23.25 -5.36 25.97
C LEU A 165 -21.82 -5.40 25.42
N VAL A 166 -21.31 -6.60 25.13
CA VAL A 166 -20.00 -6.77 24.48
C VAL A 166 -20.06 -6.21 23.05
N ALA A 167 -21.10 -6.53 22.30
CA ALA A 167 -21.29 -6.06 20.93
C ALA A 167 -21.34 -4.53 20.84
N SER A 168 -21.93 -3.84 21.82
CA SER A 168 -21.93 -2.38 21.83
C SER A 168 -20.53 -1.79 22.04
N HIS A 169 -19.73 -2.36 22.94
CA HIS A 169 -18.36 -1.88 23.18
C HIS A 169 -17.41 -2.21 22.03
N VAL A 170 -17.45 -3.46 21.55
CA VAL A 170 -16.64 -3.90 20.40
C VAL A 170 -17.06 -3.13 19.14
N GLY A 171 -18.35 -2.86 18.97
CA GLY A 171 -18.86 -2.06 17.86
C GLY A 171 -18.18 -0.71 17.77
N VAL A 172 -18.08 0.04 18.88
CA VAL A 172 -17.38 1.34 18.89
C VAL A 172 -15.91 1.22 18.46
N VAL A 173 -15.19 0.21 18.94
CA VAL A 173 -13.77 0.05 18.60
C VAL A 173 -13.58 -0.36 17.13
N VAL A 174 -14.39 -1.30 16.64
CA VAL A 174 -14.37 -1.74 15.24
C VAL A 174 -14.76 -0.59 14.31
N GLU A 175 -15.79 0.17 14.65
CA GLU A 175 -16.23 1.37 13.89
C GLU A 175 -15.10 2.41 13.83
N ASN A 176 -14.48 2.73 14.96
CA ASN A 176 -13.34 3.65 14.98
C ASN A 176 -12.19 3.11 14.10
N SER A 177 -11.84 1.83 14.21
CA SER A 177 -10.75 1.24 13.41
C SER A 177 -11.04 1.31 11.90
N LEU A 178 -12.30 1.12 11.49
CA LEU A 178 -12.74 1.32 10.11
C LEU A 178 -12.58 2.79 9.66
N LEU A 179 -13.05 3.74 10.49
CA LEU A 179 -12.91 5.16 10.20
C LEU A 179 -11.44 5.61 10.09
N PHE A 180 -10.57 5.08 10.97
CA PHE A 180 -9.14 5.36 10.92
C PHE A 180 -8.49 4.84 9.63
N GLN A 181 -8.88 3.66 9.14
CA GLN A 181 -8.41 3.14 7.85
C GLN A 181 -8.88 4.02 6.69
N ASP A 182 -10.17 4.39 6.66
CA ASP A 182 -10.76 5.24 5.61
C ASP A 182 -10.10 6.63 5.55
N VAL A 183 -9.88 7.25 6.71
CA VAL A 183 -9.21 8.56 6.82
C VAL A 183 -7.77 8.47 6.32
N ASN A 184 -7.03 7.43 6.71
CA ASN A 184 -5.65 7.25 6.25
C ASN A 184 -5.56 7.03 4.74
N GLU A 185 -6.45 6.23 4.17
CA GLU A 185 -6.53 6.02 2.72
C GLU A 185 -6.84 7.33 2.00
N LYS A 186 -7.83 8.08 2.50
CA LYS A 186 -8.18 9.40 1.96
C LYS A 186 -7.01 10.38 2.01
N ILE A 187 -6.29 10.46 3.13
CA ILE A 187 -5.11 11.34 3.28
C ILE A 187 -4.03 10.97 2.25
N LYS A 188 -3.77 9.67 2.03
CA LYS A 188 -2.81 9.21 1.02
C LYS A 188 -3.22 9.63 -0.40
N ILE A 189 -4.50 9.43 -0.75
CA ILE A 189 -5.03 9.82 -2.06
C ILE A 189 -4.96 11.34 -2.24
N GLU A 190 -5.35 12.14 -1.23
CA GLU A 190 -5.24 13.60 -1.28
C GLU A 190 -3.79 14.06 -1.47
N ALA A 191 -2.83 13.45 -0.76
CA ALA A 191 -1.41 13.74 -0.92
C ALA A 191 -0.93 13.43 -2.35
N GLN A 192 -1.33 12.28 -2.91
CA GLN A 192 -1.03 11.90 -4.29
C GLN A 192 -1.65 12.87 -5.30
N LEU A 193 -2.90 13.31 -5.09
CA LEU A 193 -3.56 14.29 -5.94
C LEU A 193 -2.88 15.66 -5.90
N ILE A 194 -2.51 16.14 -4.72
CA ILE A 194 -1.78 17.41 -4.56
C ILE A 194 -0.42 17.32 -5.25
N GLN A 195 0.30 16.20 -5.07
CA GLN A 195 1.58 15.97 -5.74
C GLN A 195 1.41 15.93 -7.27
N SER A 196 0.43 15.21 -7.77
CA SER A 196 0.12 15.13 -9.21
C SER A 196 -0.26 16.50 -9.80
N ALA A 197 -1.13 17.26 -9.13
CA ALA A 197 -1.50 18.61 -9.54
C ALA A 197 -0.29 19.57 -9.54
N LYS A 198 0.58 19.44 -8.54
CA LYS A 198 1.84 20.20 -8.49
C LYS A 198 2.76 19.82 -9.65
N MET A 199 2.86 18.54 -10.00
CA MET A 199 3.66 18.10 -11.15
C MET A 199 3.08 18.62 -12.47
N ALA A 200 1.77 18.56 -12.65
CA ALA A 200 1.09 19.09 -13.83
C ALA A 200 1.34 20.60 -13.99
N ALA A 201 1.20 21.38 -12.92
CA ALA A 201 1.47 22.83 -12.94
C ALA A 201 2.95 23.14 -13.24
N ILE A 202 3.89 22.40 -12.65
CA ILE A 202 5.32 22.53 -12.98
C ILE A 202 5.56 22.17 -14.45
N GLY A 203 4.89 21.15 -14.97
CA GLY A 203 4.96 20.74 -16.37
C GLY A 203 4.47 21.84 -17.30
N GLU A 204 3.29 22.40 -17.06
CA GLU A 204 2.73 23.48 -17.88
C GLU A 204 3.64 24.73 -17.88
N MET A 205 4.12 25.16 -16.70
CA MET A 205 5.08 26.26 -16.60
C MET A 205 6.41 25.94 -17.29
N ALA A 206 6.90 24.71 -17.19
CA ALA A 206 8.11 24.24 -17.85
C ALA A 206 8.02 24.33 -19.38
N ALA A 207 6.89 23.95 -19.98
CA ALA A 207 6.67 24.09 -21.43
C ALA A 207 6.72 25.55 -21.88
N GLY A 208 6.02 26.44 -21.16
CA GLY A 208 5.99 27.88 -21.46
C GLY A 208 7.39 28.50 -21.37
N ILE A 209 8.08 28.28 -20.25
CA ILE A 209 9.45 28.78 -20.02
C ILE A 209 10.42 28.22 -21.06
N ALA A 210 10.32 26.93 -21.38
CA ALA A 210 11.20 26.31 -22.35
C ALA A 210 11.04 26.89 -23.76
N HIS A 211 9.82 27.23 -24.17
CA HIS A 211 9.56 27.89 -25.45
C HIS A 211 10.20 29.28 -25.51
N GLU A 212 10.03 30.08 -24.45
CA GLU A 212 10.61 31.42 -24.38
C GLU A 212 12.13 31.42 -24.26
N LEU A 213 12.73 30.42 -23.61
CA LEU A 213 14.19 30.30 -23.50
C LEU A 213 14.85 29.73 -24.76
N ASN A 214 14.20 28.79 -25.46
CA ASN A 214 14.75 28.19 -26.68
C ASN A 214 14.92 29.22 -27.81
N SER A 215 14.03 30.21 -27.89
CA SER A 215 14.03 31.22 -28.95
C SER A 215 15.31 32.09 -28.95
N PRO A 216 15.65 32.83 -27.89
CA PRO A 216 16.90 33.60 -27.84
C PRO A 216 18.13 32.70 -27.83
N LEU A 217 18.06 31.51 -27.21
CA LEU A 217 19.20 30.58 -27.17
C LEU A 217 19.56 30.05 -28.55
N THR A 218 18.57 29.79 -29.40
CA THR A 218 18.80 29.37 -30.80
C THR A 218 19.52 30.46 -31.58
N ALA A 219 19.15 31.73 -31.39
CA ALA A 219 19.84 32.86 -32.01
C ALA A 219 21.29 33.00 -31.51
N ILE A 220 21.54 32.87 -30.20
CA ILE A 220 22.89 32.90 -29.62
C ILE A 220 23.74 31.78 -30.21
N LEU A 221 23.24 30.54 -30.22
CA LEU A 221 23.95 29.39 -30.76
C LEU A 221 24.27 29.56 -32.25
N GLY A 222 23.31 30.02 -33.05
CA GLY A 222 23.51 30.28 -34.47
C GLY A 222 24.57 31.34 -34.74
N ASN A 223 24.51 32.47 -34.04
CA ASN A 223 25.49 33.55 -34.18
C ASN A 223 26.88 33.13 -33.70
N SER A 224 26.99 32.41 -32.57
CA SER A 224 28.26 31.84 -32.12
C SER A 224 28.85 30.88 -33.13
N GLN A 225 28.03 30.03 -33.77
CA GLN A 225 28.49 29.10 -34.80
C GLN A 225 29.04 29.83 -36.04
N LEU A 226 28.38 30.91 -36.47
CA LEU A 226 28.85 31.77 -37.56
C LEU A 226 30.19 32.42 -37.23
N LEU A 227 30.31 33.04 -36.04
CA LEU A 227 31.54 33.68 -35.59
C LEU A 227 32.70 32.68 -35.44
N MET A 228 32.43 31.47 -34.94
CA MET A 228 33.44 30.40 -34.87
C MET A 228 34.00 30.01 -36.24
N ARG A 229 33.20 30.14 -37.31
CA ARG A 229 33.64 29.85 -38.68
C ARG A 229 34.56 30.95 -39.24
N GLU A 230 34.41 32.17 -38.76
CA GLU A 230 35.19 33.33 -39.21
C GLU A 230 36.46 33.56 -38.37
N MET A 231 36.46 33.12 -37.11
CA MET A 231 37.51 33.41 -36.11
C MET A 231 38.53 32.27 -35.92
N THR A 232 38.77 31.40 -36.91
CA THR A 232 39.58 30.18 -36.76
C THR A 232 41.01 30.38 -36.22
N ASP A 233 41.64 31.53 -36.48
CA ASP A 233 43.00 31.88 -36.02
C ASP A 233 43.04 33.07 -35.04
N ALA A 234 41.89 33.47 -34.51
CA ALA A 234 41.82 34.61 -33.60
C ALA A 234 42.18 34.20 -32.15
N PRO A 235 42.86 35.06 -31.36
CA PRO A 235 43.10 34.82 -29.94
C PRO A 235 41.83 34.53 -29.13
N GLU A 236 40.68 35.07 -29.57
CA GLU A 236 39.38 34.93 -28.93
C GLU A 236 38.62 33.65 -29.33
N ALA A 237 39.12 32.86 -30.28
CA ALA A 237 38.48 31.62 -30.74
C ALA A 237 38.14 30.63 -29.59
N PRO A 238 38.99 30.44 -28.56
CA PRO A 238 38.66 29.61 -27.41
C PRO A 238 37.45 30.13 -26.62
N LEU A 239 37.35 31.46 -26.43
CA LEU A 239 36.21 32.08 -25.72
C LEU A 239 34.89 31.88 -26.47
N MET A 240 34.93 31.98 -27.81
CA MET A 240 33.73 31.74 -28.63
C MET A 240 33.28 30.27 -28.56
N LYS A 241 34.24 29.33 -28.56
CA LYS A 241 33.97 27.91 -28.38
C LYS A 241 33.33 27.63 -27.01
N ASP A 242 33.80 28.30 -25.95
CA ASP A 242 33.23 28.17 -24.61
C ASP A 242 31.79 28.71 -24.54
N ILE A 243 31.51 29.87 -25.16
CA ILE A 243 30.15 30.43 -25.24
C ILE A 243 29.20 29.46 -25.94
N TYR A 244 29.63 28.90 -27.08
CA TYR A 244 28.83 27.90 -27.80
C TYR A 244 28.55 26.66 -26.96
N GLN A 245 29.57 26.11 -26.28
CA GLN A 245 29.40 24.96 -25.39
C GLN A 245 28.46 25.25 -24.22
N CYS A 246 28.52 26.45 -23.65
CA CYS A 246 27.56 26.91 -22.63
C CYS A 246 26.13 26.94 -23.19
N GLY A 247 25.93 27.47 -24.39
CA GLY A 247 24.62 27.49 -25.03
C GLY A 247 24.06 26.08 -25.29
N VAL A 248 24.91 25.14 -25.72
CA VAL A 248 24.53 23.73 -25.93
C VAL A 248 24.12 23.08 -24.60
N ARG A 249 24.82 23.39 -23.51
CA ARG A 249 24.44 22.92 -22.16
C ARG A 249 23.08 23.48 -21.74
N CYS A 250 22.84 24.78 -21.93
CA CYS A 250 21.53 25.38 -21.65
C CYS A 250 20.40 24.70 -22.44
N LYS A 251 20.64 24.41 -23.73
CA LYS A 251 19.65 23.73 -24.59
C LYS A 251 19.30 22.34 -24.06
N LYS A 252 20.31 21.59 -23.59
CA LYS A 252 20.11 20.27 -22.97
C LYS A 252 19.29 20.35 -21.68
N ILE A 253 19.54 21.37 -20.83
CA ILE A 253 18.75 21.59 -19.61
C ILE A 253 17.29 21.89 -19.95
N ILE A 254 17.05 22.77 -20.93
CA ILE A 254 15.71 23.14 -21.38
C ILE A 254 14.97 21.94 -21.99
N GLN A 255 15.66 21.09 -22.77
CA GLN A 255 15.08 19.86 -23.31
C GLN A 255 14.67 18.88 -22.21
N ASN A 256 15.52 18.65 -21.21
CA ASN A 256 15.18 17.80 -20.07
C ASN A 256 13.97 18.34 -19.28
N LEU A 257 13.82 19.67 -19.22
CA LEU A 257 12.66 20.33 -18.61
C LEU A 257 11.38 20.16 -19.47
N LEU A 258 11.49 20.15 -20.80
CA LEU A 258 10.37 19.86 -21.72
C LEU A 258 9.92 18.40 -21.66
N THR A 259 10.84 17.45 -21.55
CA THR A 259 10.52 16.03 -21.39
C THR A 259 9.74 15.78 -20.09
N PHE A 260 9.99 16.57 -19.04
CA PHE A 260 9.18 16.56 -17.81
C PHE A 260 7.74 17.09 -18.04
N SER A 261 7.60 18.08 -18.92
CA SER A 261 6.34 18.82 -19.15
C SER A 261 5.33 18.07 -20.03
N ARG A 262 5.82 17.28 -20.99
CA ARG A 262 4.96 16.58 -21.95
C ARG A 262 4.40 15.29 -21.34
N GLN A 263 3.16 15.35 -20.89
CA GLN A 263 2.27 14.18 -20.93
C GLN A 263 1.78 14.05 -22.38
N GLU A 264 2.45 13.26 -23.22
CA GLU A 264 1.81 12.88 -24.50
C GLU A 264 0.72 11.82 -24.22
N GLU A 265 -0.32 11.79 -25.06
CA GLU A 265 -1.28 10.67 -25.11
C GLU A 265 -0.51 9.42 -25.60
N TYR A 266 -0.01 8.63 -24.66
CA TYR A 266 0.73 7.42 -24.99
C TYR A 266 -0.21 6.26 -25.25
N LEU A 267 0.05 5.52 -26.33
CA LEU A 267 -0.59 4.25 -26.60
C LEU A 267 0.00 3.21 -25.64
N PHE A 268 -0.79 2.79 -24.67
CA PHE A 268 -0.46 1.62 -23.87
C PHE A 268 -0.53 0.38 -24.76
N SER A 269 0.47 -0.48 -24.64
CA SER A 269 0.54 -1.74 -25.38
C SER A 269 1.25 -2.80 -24.53
N THR A 270 0.99 -4.06 -24.82
CA THR A 270 1.73 -5.17 -24.23
C THR A 270 3.15 -5.16 -24.77
N THR A 271 4.14 -5.03 -23.88
CA THR A 271 5.57 -4.93 -24.23
C THR A 271 6.40 -5.81 -23.30
N SER A 272 7.52 -6.33 -23.82
CA SER A 272 8.52 -7.08 -23.06
C SER A 272 9.54 -6.15 -22.39
N ILE A 273 9.91 -6.45 -21.14
CA ILE A 273 10.96 -5.69 -20.44
C ILE A 273 12.33 -5.86 -21.12
N ASP A 274 12.58 -7.03 -21.72
CA ASP A 274 13.81 -7.35 -22.44
C ASP A 274 13.98 -6.45 -23.67
N GLU A 275 12.90 -6.26 -24.43
CA GLU A 275 12.89 -5.40 -25.62
C GLU A 275 13.20 -3.94 -25.25
N VAL A 276 12.63 -3.45 -24.14
CA VAL A 276 12.93 -2.10 -23.62
C VAL A 276 14.41 -1.95 -23.30
N VAL A 277 15.00 -2.93 -22.61
CA VAL A 277 16.42 -2.89 -22.24
C VAL A 277 17.30 -2.93 -23.49
N GLU A 278 16.96 -3.75 -24.48
CA GLU A 278 17.71 -3.88 -25.72
C GLU A 278 17.72 -2.57 -26.53
N ASP A 279 16.57 -1.93 -26.70
CA ASP A 279 16.45 -0.65 -27.40
C ASP A 279 17.22 0.46 -26.71
N VAL A 280 17.11 0.56 -25.38
CA VAL A 280 17.83 1.57 -24.61
C VAL A 280 19.33 1.37 -24.74
N LEU A 281 19.83 0.13 -24.62
CA LEU A 281 21.25 -0.15 -24.81
C LEU A 281 21.71 0.17 -26.25
N GLY A 282 20.86 -0.05 -27.26
CA GLY A 282 21.10 0.38 -28.64
C GLY A 282 21.22 1.90 -28.78
N LEU A 283 20.39 2.65 -28.04
CA LEU A 283 20.33 4.12 -28.10
C LEU A 283 21.50 4.81 -27.36
N ILE A 284 21.81 4.36 -26.14
CA ILE A 284 22.80 5.01 -25.28
C ILE A 284 24.12 4.24 -25.15
N GLY A 285 24.30 3.13 -25.85
CA GLY A 285 25.50 2.28 -25.79
C GLY A 285 26.81 3.05 -25.95
N TYR A 286 26.88 3.99 -26.90
CA TYR A 286 28.06 4.85 -27.09
C TYR A 286 28.33 5.80 -25.91
N GLN A 287 27.27 6.27 -25.24
CA GLN A 287 27.40 7.11 -24.04
C GLN A 287 27.76 6.31 -22.80
N LEU A 288 27.52 4.99 -22.82
CA LEU A 288 27.90 4.05 -21.77
C LEU A 288 29.31 3.49 -22.01
N SER A 289 29.85 3.54 -23.22
CA SER A 289 31.25 3.16 -23.49
C SER A 289 32.25 4.16 -22.92
N VAL A 290 32.41 4.13 -21.60
CA VAL A 290 33.53 4.71 -20.86
C VAL A 290 34.61 3.63 -20.75
N SER A 291 35.89 4.02 -20.76
CA SER A 291 37.02 3.08 -20.63
C SER A 291 36.84 2.14 -19.44
N GLY A 292 36.75 0.83 -19.71
CA GLY A 292 36.71 -0.22 -18.68
C GLY A 292 35.32 -0.57 -18.12
N LEU A 293 34.24 0.10 -18.55
CA LEU A 293 32.88 -0.23 -18.07
C LEU A 293 32.42 -1.60 -18.58
N THR A 294 32.03 -2.47 -17.66
CA THR A 294 31.41 -3.77 -17.96
C THR A 294 29.93 -3.74 -17.64
N ILE A 295 29.08 -4.06 -18.62
CA ILE A 295 27.63 -4.18 -18.43
C ILE A 295 27.23 -5.66 -18.51
N THR A 296 26.67 -6.20 -17.44
CA THR A 296 26.10 -7.56 -17.40
C THR A 296 24.58 -7.49 -17.48
N ARG A 297 24.00 -8.44 -18.24
CA ARG A 297 22.55 -8.59 -18.40
C ARG A 297 22.12 -9.94 -17.83
N GLU A 298 21.20 -9.90 -16.88
CA GLU A 298 20.61 -11.07 -16.23
C GLU A 298 19.10 -11.01 -16.46
N MET A 299 18.64 -11.42 -17.64
CA MET A 299 17.22 -11.36 -17.98
C MET A 299 16.49 -12.67 -17.64
N SER A 300 15.23 -12.55 -17.25
CA SER A 300 14.35 -13.67 -16.97
C SER A 300 13.97 -14.42 -18.24
N GLU A 301 13.89 -15.75 -18.15
CA GLU A 301 13.36 -16.62 -19.19
C GLU A 301 12.17 -17.42 -18.63
N PRO A 302 10.95 -17.30 -19.22
CA PRO A 302 10.59 -16.52 -20.40
C PRO A 302 10.58 -14.99 -20.16
N PRO A 303 10.59 -14.17 -21.23
CA PRO A 303 10.53 -12.72 -21.13
C PRO A 303 9.27 -12.25 -20.39
N LEU A 304 9.45 -11.23 -19.55
CA LEU A 304 8.37 -10.71 -18.70
C LEU A 304 7.61 -9.59 -19.43
N LEU A 305 6.29 -9.75 -19.53
CA LEU A 305 5.39 -8.83 -20.23
C LEU A 305 4.65 -7.91 -19.25
N PHE A 306 4.48 -6.66 -19.66
CA PHE A 306 3.67 -5.67 -18.94
C PHE A 306 2.82 -4.86 -19.93
N HIS A 307 1.73 -4.26 -19.44
CA HIS A 307 0.91 -3.33 -20.22
C HIS A 307 1.29 -1.88 -19.89
N GLY A 308 1.84 -1.15 -20.85
CA GLY A 308 2.33 0.21 -20.59
C GLY A 308 2.79 0.97 -21.82
N SER A 309 3.24 2.21 -21.58
CA SER A 309 3.92 3.00 -22.60
C SER A 309 5.40 2.62 -22.67
N ARG A 310 5.78 1.87 -23.72
CA ARG A 310 7.18 1.48 -23.97
C ARG A 310 8.14 2.67 -23.85
N HIS A 311 7.82 3.78 -24.50
CA HIS A 311 8.67 4.97 -24.52
C HIS A 311 8.92 5.59 -23.13
N GLN A 312 7.89 5.58 -22.27
CA GLN A 312 8.04 6.09 -20.91
C GLN A 312 8.89 5.16 -20.03
N ILE A 313 8.76 3.85 -20.23
CA ILE A 313 9.61 2.88 -19.51
C ILE A 313 11.07 2.97 -20.01
N GLU A 314 11.30 3.11 -21.32
CA GLU A 314 12.64 3.40 -21.88
C GLU A 314 13.26 4.63 -21.21
N GLN A 315 12.48 5.68 -20.98
CA GLN A 315 12.95 6.89 -20.31
C GLN A 315 13.38 6.64 -18.85
N ILE A 316 12.65 5.80 -18.10
CA ILE A 316 13.11 5.36 -16.76
C ILE A 316 14.47 4.66 -16.90
N VAL A 317 14.55 3.65 -17.78
CA VAL A 317 15.77 2.83 -17.93
C VAL A 317 16.97 3.67 -18.36
N ILE A 318 16.80 4.60 -19.30
CA ILE A 318 17.83 5.57 -19.70
C ILE A 318 18.32 6.37 -18.49
N ASN A 319 17.41 6.91 -17.68
CA ASN A 319 17.77 7.70 -16.50
C ASN A 319 18.56 6.87 -15.47
N LEU A 320 18.13 5.63 -15.21
CA LEU A 320 18.83 4.73 -14.29
C LEU A 320 20.23 4.40 -14.79
N LEU A 321 20.38 4.05 -16.08
CA LEU A 321 21.68 3.70 -16.66
C LEU A 321 22.64 4.88 -16.73
N LEU A 322 22.16 6.09 -17.06
CA LEU A 322 23.00 7.29 -17.04
C LEU A 322 23.43 7.66 -15.63
N ASN A 323 22.56 7.46 -14.63
CA ASN A 323 22.92 7.66 -13.23
C ASN A 323 23.97 6.65 -12.76
N ALA A 324 23.80 5.37 -13.08
CA ALA A 324 24.75 4.31 -12.80
C ALA A 324 26.12 4.58 -13.44
N ARG A 325 26.16 4.96 -14.72
CA ARG A 325 27.40 5.35 -15.43
C ARG A 325 28.14 6.48 -14.70
N ASP A 326 27.41 7.52 -14.30
CA ASP A 326 28.02 8.65 -13.62
C ASP A 326 28.56 8.27 -12.23
N ALA A 327 27.90 7.33 -11.54
CA ALA A 327 28.32 6.84 -10.23
C ALA A 327 29.60 5.99 -10.29
N VAL A 328 29.81 5.25 -11.38
CA VAL A 328 31.00 4.38 -11.57
C VAL A 328 32.18 5.08 -12.26
N ALA A 329 32.04 6.35 -12.64
CA ALA A 329 33.05 7.06 -13.43
C ALA A 329 34.43 7.21 -12.74
N GLY A 330 34.53 6.96 -11.43
CA GLY A 330 35.79 6.96 -10.67
C GLY A 330 36.16 5.60 -10.07
N SER A 331 35.48 4.52 -10.46
CA SER A 331 35.74 3.15 -9.97
C SER A 331 36.87 2.50 -10.78
N ASP A 332 37.73 1.71 -10.11
CA ASP A 332 38.83 0.98 -10.75
C ASP A 332 38.34 -0.12 -11.70
N SER A 333 37.18 -0.70 -11.39
CA SER A 333 36.53 -1.75 -12.18
C SER A 333 35.03 -1.45 -12.34
N PRO A 334 34.67 -0.46 -13.19
CA PRO A 334 33.30 0.02 -13.27
C PRO A 334 32.37 -1.07 -13.83
N HIS A 335 31.29 -1.34 -13.10
CA HIS A 335 30.38 -2.45 -13.37
C HIS A 335 28.93 -2.05 -13.17
N ILE A 336 28.09 -2.39 -14.16
CA ILE A 336 26.63 -2.22 -14.10
C ILE A 336 25.97 -3.57 -14.38
N VAL A 337 24.99 -3.95 -13.57
CA VAL A 337 24.18 -5.15 -13.78
C VAL A 337 22.73 -4.74 -13.99
N ILE A 338 22.16 -5.17 -15.11
CA ILE A 338 20.73 -5.01 -15.42
C ILE A 338 20.09 -6.37 -15.23
N ARG A 339 19.09 -6.46 -14.36
CA ARG A 339 18.43 -7.72 -14.04
C ARG A 339 16.92 -7.59 -14.08
N SER A 340 16.24 -8.47 -14.81
CA SER A 340 14.79 -8.64 -14.74
C SER A 340 14.41 -9.83 -13.86
N PHE A 341 13.28 -9.75 -13.17
CA PHE A 341 12.80 -10.79 -12.25
C PHE A 341 11.31 -10.66 -11.97
N LEU A 342 10.67 -11.76 -11.57
CA LEU A 342 9.27 -11.75 -11.14
C LEU A 342 9.19 -11.56 -9.63
N VAL A 343 8.26 -10.71 -9.16
CA VAL A 343 7.91 -10.57 -7.75
C VAL A 343 6.46 -10.98 -7.57
N GLN A 344 6.20 -11.89 -6.64
CA GLN A 344 4.83 -12.20 -6.19
C GLN A 344 4.60 -11.62 -4.79
N GLU A 345 3.62 -10.73 -4.69
CA GLU A 345 3.00 -10.28 -3.45
C GLU A 345 1.68 -11.06 -3.26
N GLU A 346 1.14 -11.16 -2.04
CA GLU A 346 0.00 -12.05 -1.68
C GLU A 346 -1.22 -11.96 -2.62
N HIS A 347 -1.42 -10.83 -3.31
CA HIS A 347 -2.55 -10.60 -4.22
C HIS A 347 -2.14 -9.96 -5.57
N SER A 348 -0.84 -9.82 -5.85
CA SER A 348 -0.35 -9.10 -7.03
C SER A 348 0.97 -9.68 -7.53
N ALA A 349 1.15 -9.79 -8.85
CA ALA A 349 2.44 -10.10 -9.44
C ALA A 349 3.02 -8.85 -10.13
N TYR A 350 4.33 -8.68 -10.03
CA TYR A 350 5.05 -7.57 -10.64
C TYR A 350 6.21 -8.06 -11.50
N VAL A 351 6.41 -7.39 -12.65
CA VAL A 351 7.64 -7.41 -13.43
C VAL A 351 8.63 -6.47 -12.78
N GLY A 352 9.73 -7.02 -12.27
CA GLY A 352 10.84 -6.27 -11.71
C GLY A 352 11.96 -6.06 -12.71
N LEU A 353 12.50 -4.84 -12.73
CA LEU A 353 13.76 -4.50 -13.39
C LEU A 353 14.65 -3.75 -12.40
N SER A 354 15.85 -4.28 -12.14
CA SER A 354 16.85 -3.60 -11.33
C SER A 354 18.08 -3.21 -12.13
N VAL A 355 18.60 -2.02 -11.84
CA VAL A 355 19.89 -1.51 -12.32
C VAL A 355 20.79 -1.35 -11.10
N TYR A 356 21.82 -2.18 -11.02
CA TYR A 356 22.86 -2.15 -10.00
C TYR A 356 24.13 -1.52 -10.55
N ASP A 357 24.80 -0.71 -9.75
CA ASP A 357 26.14 -0.18 -10.01
C ASP A 357 27.06 -0.34 -8.80
N ASN A 358 28.35 -0.57 -9.04
CA ASN A 358 29.39 -0.59 -8.00
C ASN A 358 30.09 0.78 -7.85
N GLY A 359 29.31 1.86 -7.97
CA GLY A 359 29.80 3.22 -7.92
C GLY A 359 29.96 3.75 -6.50
N ILE A 360 29.99 5.08 -6.39
CA ILE A 360 30.18 5.80 -5.13
C ILE A 360 29.07 5.62 -4.08
N GLY A 361 27.94 5.00 -4.43
CA GLY A 361 26.80 4.84 -3.53
C GLY A 361 26.12 6.16 -3.10
N ILE A 362 25.16 6.04 -2.18
CA ILE A 362 24.33 7.13 -1.65
C ILE A 362 24.26 6.96 -0.13
N CYS A 363 24.47 8.03 0.64
CA CYS A 363 24.34 7.98 2.09
C CYS A 363 22.88 7.82 2.54
N ALA A 364 22.67 7.23 3.72
CA ALA A 364 21.34 6.91 4.24
C ALA A 364 20.43 8.14 4.39
N GLU A 365 20.99 9.29 4.73
CA GLU A 365 20.24 10.54 4.91
C GLU A 365 19.69 11.09 3.58
N GLN A 366 20.37 10.79 2.46
CA GLN A 366 20.01 11.27 1.14
C GLN A 366 19.03 10.34 0.41
N LEU A 367 19.02 9.04 0.73
CA LEU A 367 18.16 8.03 0.09
C LEU A 367 16.66 8.41 0.08
N SER A 368 16.18 9.08 1.13
CA SER A 368 14.78 9.56 1.21
C SER A 368 14.49 10.80 0.34
N GLN A 369 15.53 11.50 -0.14
CA GLN A 369 15.43 12.77 -0.86
C GLN A 369 15.73 12.63 -2.36
N ILE A 370 16.33 11.52 -2.80
CA ILE A 370 16.79 11.36 -4.21
C ILE A 370 15.67 11.44 -5.25
N PHE A 371 14.43 11.18 -4.85
CA PHE A 371 13.25 11.30 -5.71
C PHE A 371 12.59 12.68 -5.67
N GLN A 372 13.08 13.60 -4.83
CA GLN A 372 12.58 14.97 -4.79
C GLN A 372 13.03 15.74 -6.05
N PRO A 373 12.14 16.53 -6.68
CA PRO A 373 12.51 17.35 -7.82
C PRO A 373 13.67 18.30 -7.48
N PHE A 374 14.60 18.45 -8.42
CA PHE A 374 15.79 19.30 -8.33
C PHE A 374 16.83 18.87 -7.29
N PHE A 375 16.63 17.73 -6.61
CA PHE A 375 17.65 17.16 -5.75
C PHE A 375 18.79 16.57 -6.60
N SER A 376 20.01 17.04 -6.37
CA SER A 376 21.20 16.54 -7.07
C SER A 376 22.45 16.71 -6.21
N THR A 377 23.20 15.64 -6.05
CA THR A 377 24.56 15.65 -5.45
C THR A 377 25.63 15.97 -6.49
N LYS A 378 25.32 15.81 -7.78
CA LYS A 378 26.15 16.27 -8.89
C LYS A 378 26.06 17.80 -8.91
N GLY A 379 27.18 18.50 -8.74
CA GLY A 379 27.23 19.96 -8.57
C GLY A 379 26.41 20.76 -9.59
N ARG A 380 26.12 22.03 -9.28
CA ARG A 380 25.14 22.95 -9.95
C ARG A 380 25.15 22.97 -11.49
N THR A 381 26.21 22.52 -12.15
CA THR A 381 26.40 22.53 -13.61
C THR A 381 26.22 21.18 -14.31
N LYS A 382 26.07 20.05 -13.59
CA LYS A 382 26.03 18.70 -14.19
C LYS A 382 24.73 17.91 -13.99
N GLY A 383 23.98 18.16 -12.92
CA GLY A 383 22.73 17.44 -12.62
C GLY A 383 21.53 18.36 -12.56
N THR A 384 20.48 18.09 -13.34
CA THR A 384 19.20 18.83 -13.27
C THR A 384 18.36 18.42 -12.05
N GLY A 385 18.65 17.26 -11.44
CA GLY A 385 17.88 16.71 -10.32
C GLY A 385 16.45 16.29 -10.68
N LEU A 386 16.13 16.17 -11.97
CA LEU A 386 14.79 15.82 -12.45
C LEU A 386 14.64 14.35 -12.88
N GLY A 387 15.74 13.65 -13.18
CA GLY A 387 15.68 12.31 -13.76
C GLY A 387 14.95 11.29 -12.89
N LEU A 388 15.29 11.22 -11.60
CA LEU A 388 14.67 10.27 -10.67
C LEU A 388 13.24 10.65 -10.28
N SER A 389 12.93 11.94 -10.13
CA SER A 389 11.57 12.41 -9.84
C SER A 389 10.61 12.13 -11.00
N VAL A 390 11.09 12.29 -12.25
CA VAL A 390 10.32 11.90 -13.44
C VAL A 390 10.12 10.40 -13.49
N SER A 391 11.19 9.64 -13.22
CA SER A 391 11.13 8.19 -13.27
C SER A 391 10.13 7.63 -12.24
N LEU A 392 10.06 8.23 -11.05
CA LEU A 392 9.07 7.89 -10.05
C LEU A 392 7.64 8.18 -10.54
N GLY A 393 7.39 9.38 -11.08
CA GLY A 393 6.06 9.73 -11.60
C GLY A 393 5.61 8.85 -12.76
N ILE A 394 6.54 8.45 -13.65
CA ILE A 394 6.25 7.49 -14.72
C ILE A 394 5.89 6.13 -14.12
N ALA A 395 6.68 5.60 -13.18
CA ALA A 395 6.40 4.30 -12.56
C ALA A 395 5.03 4.28 -11.87
N GLU A 396 4.71 5.33 -11.10
CA GLU A 396 3.41 5.50 -10.43
C GLU A 396 2.25 5.59 -11.43
N ALA A 397 2.42 6.30 -12.55
CA ALA A 397 1.41 6.39 -13.61
C ALA A 397 1.12 5.04 -14.29
N HIS A 398 2.04 4.08 -14.22
CA HIS A 398 1.86 2.71 -14.69
C HIS A 398 1.36 1.75 -13.60
N GLY A 399 0.94 2.26 -12.44
CA GLY A 399 0.55 1.42 -11.29
C GLY A 399 1.73 0.67 -10.64
N GLY A 400 2.95 1.10 -10.95
CA GLY A 400 4.20 0.51 -10.50
C GLY A 400 4.80 1.17 -9.27
N LYS A 401 6.00 0.70 -8.90
CA LYS A 401 6.81 1.22 -7.79
C LYS A 401 8.24 1.47 -8.28
N LEU A 402 8.90 2.51 -7.79
CA LEU A 402 10.33 2.76 -8.02
C LEU A 402 11.00 3.05 -6.68
N PHE A 403 12.05 2.31 -6.34
CA PHE A 403 12.79 2.48 -5.09
C PHE A 403 14.28 2.21 -5.29
N ALA A 404 15.08 2.57 -4.29
CA ALA A 404 16.53 2.44 -4.32
C ALA A 404 17.07 1.85 -3.02
N GLU A 405 18.10 1.02 -3.15
CA GLU A 405 18.92 0.47 -2.08
C GLU A 405 20.37 0.88 -2.36
N SER A 406 21.11 1.37 -1.38
CA SER A 406 22.48 1.82 -1.60
C SER A 406 23.30 1.84 -0.32
N VAL A 407 24.60 1.61 -0.46
CA VAL A 407 25.59 1.77 0.61
C VAL A 407 26.65 2.74 0.11
N GLU A 408 26.87 3.83 0.85
CA GLU A 408 27.86 4.85 0.52
C GLU A 408 29.26 4.22 0.36
N GLY A 409 29.91 4.52 -0.76
CA GLY A 409 31.22 3.99 -1.12
C GLY A 409 31.23 2.58 -1.72
N GLU A 410 30.08 1.89 -1.78
CA GLU A 410 30.02 0.50 -2.27
C GLU A 410 29.15 0.33 -3.51
N TYR A 411 27.85 0.67 -3.44
CA TYR A 411 26.93 0.40 -4.54
C TYR A 411 25.65 1.23 -4.49
N SER A 412 24.96 1.32 -5.64
CA SER A 412 23.55 1.71 -5.71
C SER A 412 22.76 0.69 -6.53
N LYS A 413 21.52 0.44 -6.13
CA LYS A 413 20.60 -0.45 -6.83
C LYS A 413 19.23 0.20 -6.91
N PHE A 414 18.81 0.54 -8.11
CA PHE A 414 17.47 1.05 -8.38
C PHE A 414 16.59 -0.08 -8.89
N THR A 415 15.38 -0.20 -8.35
CA THR A 415 14.42 -1.25 -8.71
C THR A 415 13.10 -0.63 -9.10
N MET A 416 12.66 -0.92 -10.32
CA MET A 416 11.34 -0.61 -10.84
C MET A 416 10.49 -1.88 -10.82
N LEU A 417 9.25 -1.78 -10.34
CA LEU A 417 8.24 -2.82 -10.38
C LEU A 417 7.04 -2.32 -11.20
N LEU A 418 6.59 -3.10 -12.18
CA LEU A 418 5.40 -2.84 -12.99
C LEU A 418 4.40 -3.98 -12.80
N PRO A 419 3.08 -3.74 -12.77
CA PRO A 419 2.10 -4.82 -12.70
C PRO A 419 2.32 -5.84 -13.81
N LEU A 420 2.42 -7.13 -13.45
CA LEU A 420 2.47 -8.21 -14.41
C LEU A 420 1.13 -8.29 -15.14
N LEU A 421 1.15 -8.52 -16.46
CA LEU A 421 -0.05 -8.94 -17.16
C LEU A 421 -0.51 -10.27 -16.53
N ALA A 422 -1.69 -10.28 -15.89
CA ALA A 422 -2.33 -11.56 -15.60
C ALA A 422 -2.60 -12.20 -16.97
N ASP A 423 -2.14 -13.44 -17.17
CA ASP A 423 -2.62 -14.23 -18.30
C ASP A 423 -4.15 -14.23 -18.20
N GLU A 424 -4.82 -13.60 -19.16
CA GLU A 424 -6.22 -13.91 -19.42
C GLU A 424 -6.22 -15.39 -19.79
N GLU A 425 -6.49 -16.26 -18.82
CA GLU A 425 -6.91 -17.62 -19.11
C GLU A 425 -8.02 -17.51 -20.16
N ASP A 426 -7.81 -18.15 -21.31
CA ASP A 426 -8.75 -18.33 -22.40
C ASP A 426 -10.18 -18.49 -21.88
N ASN A 427 -10.92 -17.39 -21.78
CA ASN A 427 -12.37 -17.41 -21.74
C ASN A 427 -12.86 -17.35 -23.19
N ASP A 428 -12.36 -18.28 -24.00
CA ASP A 428 -12.84 -18.56 -25.34
C ASP A 428 -14.15 -19.36 -25.18
N GLY A 429 -15.21 -18.63 -24.83
CA GLY A 429 -16.46 -19.20 -24.37
C GLY A 429 -17.64 -18.25 -24.46
N GLU A 430 -17.82 -17.60 -25.62
CA GLU A 430 -19.12 -17.27 -26.24
C GLU A 430 -18.93 -16.14 -27.28
N LYS A 431 -18.50 -16.50 -28.49
CA LYS A 431 -18.94 -15.72 -29.67
C LYS A 431 -20.42 -16.01 -29.87
N THR A 432 -21.28 -15.20 -29.28
CA THR A 432 -22.68 -15.13 -29.70
C THR A 432 -22.71 -14.59 -31.12
N ASP A 433 -22.99 -15.50 -32.06
CA ASP A 433 -23.53 -15.20 -33.37
C ASP A 433 -24.76 -14.30 -33.23
N ILE A 434 -24.60 -13.00 -33.46
CA ILE A 434 -25.74 -12.12 -33.76
C ILE A 434 -26.06 -12.32 -35.23
N ASN A 435 -26.94 -13.29 -35.45
CA ASN A 435 -27.42 -13.74 -36.73
C ASN A 435 -28.12 -12.60 -37.51
N ARG A 436 -27.86 -12.60 -38.81
CA ARG A 436 -28.68 -11.94 -39.84
C ARG A 436 -30.11 -12.49 -39.77
N GLY A 437 -31.10 -11.60 -39.85
CA GLY A 437 -32.51 -11.92 -39.99
C GLY A 437 -33.35 -10.66 -39.99
#